data_AF-A0A522W1T5-F1
#
_entry.id   AF-A0A522W1T5-F1
#
_cell.length_a   1.000
_cell.length_b   1.000
_cell.length_c   1.000
_cell.angle_alpha   90.00
_cell.angle_beta   90.00
_cell.angle_gamma   90.00
#
_symmetry.space_group_name_H-M   'P 1'
#
loop_
_entity.id
_entity.type
_entity.pdbx_description
1 polymer ?
#
loop_
_entity_poly.entity_id
_entity_poly.type
_entity_poly.pdbx_seq_one_letter_code
_entity_poly.pdbx_strand_id
1 'polypeptide(L)'
;MTSDIAALAGKVMGGDRRALARAITLVESTRPDHRSQAVDLLERLAAASGKSVRLGITGIPGAGKSTFIEAFGLHLTGLGHRVAVLAVDPSSPRTGGS
;
A
#
# COMPACT_ATOMS: atom_id res chain seq x y z
N MET A 1 -12.12 -20.40 7.70
CA MET A 1 -11.66 -19.00 7.55
C MET A 1 -10.44 -18.86 6.65
N THR A 2 -9.53 -19.84 6.57
CA THR A 2 -8.31 -19.80 5.73
C THR A 2 -8.58 -19.71 4.21
N SER A 3 -9.71 -20.24 3.73
CA SER A 3 -10.07 -20.17 2.30
C SER A 3 -10.39 -18.76 1.81
N ASP A 4 -10.87 -17.87 2.69
CA ASP A 4 -11.16 -16.47 2.34
C ASP A 4 -9.86 -15.66 2.16
N ILE A 5 -8.85 -15.92 3.00
CA ILE A 5 -7.53 -15.29 2.88
C ILE A 5 -6.79 -15.74 1.62
N ALA A 6 -6.82 -17.04 1.31
CA ALA A 6 -6.25 -17.55 0.07
C ALA A 6 -6.91 -16.92 -1.17
N ALA A 7 -8.24 -16.81 -1.17
CA ALA A 7 -8.97 -16.16 -2.26
C ALA A 7 -8.65 -14.66 -2.37
N LEU A 8 -8.53 -13.96 -1.24
CA LEU A 8 -8.13 -12.57 -1.19
C LEU A 8 -6.71 -12.37 -1.76
N ALA A 9 -5.75 -13.20 -1.36
CA ALA A 9 -4.38 -13.17 -1.87
C ALA A 9 -4.35 -13.38 -3.41
N GLY A 10 -5.12 -14.35 -3.91
CA GLY A 10 -5.26 -14.59 -5.35
C GLY A 10 -5.77 -13.37 -6.11
N LYS A 11 -6.80 -12.69 -5.58
CA LYS A 11 -7.35 -11.46 -6.19
C LYS A 11 -6.35 -10.30 -6.16
N VAL A 12 -5.59 -10.14 -5.09
CA VAL A 12 -4.53 -9.12 -4.99
C VAL A 12 -3.44 -9.37 -6.02
N MET A 13 -2.97 -10.62 -6.17
CA MET A 13 -1.98 -10.98 -7.20
C MET A 13 -2.54 -10.80 -8.62
N GLY A 14 -3.84 -11.00 -8.81
CA GLY A 14 -4.55 -10.71 -10.06
C GLY A 14 -4.75 -9.21 -10.37
N GLY A 15 -4.34 -8.31 -9.48
CA GLY A 15 -4.45 -6.86 -9.68
C GLY A 15 -5.84 -6.27 -9.39
N ASP A 16 -6.70 -6.97 -8.65
CA ASP A 16 -7.99 -6.45 -8.22
C ASP A 16 -7.81 -5.31 -7.20
N ARG A 17 -8.13 -4.07 -7.62
CA ARG A 17 -8.02 -2.86 -6.79
C ARG A 17 -8.89 -2.91 -5.53
N ARG A 18 -10.08 -3.51 -5.58
CA ARG A 18 -10.97 -3.62 -4.42
C ARG A 18 -10.42 -4.64 -3.43
N ALA A 19 -9.88 -5.76 -3.93
CA ALA A 19 -9.19 -6.74 -3.10
C ALA A 19 -7.95 -6.13 -2.43
N LEU A 20 -7.16 -5.33 -3.16
CA LEU A 20 -6.01 -4.61 -2.60
C LEU A 20 -6.43 -3.65 -1.48
N ALA A 21 -7.49 -2.86 -1.66
CA ALA A 21 -8.00 -1.98 -0.61
C ALA A 21 -8.41 -2.77 0.65
N ARG A 22 -9.14 -3.88 0.48
CA ARG A 22 -9.52 -4.77 1.61
C ARG A 22 -8.29 -5.35 2.32
N ALA A 23 -7.26 -5.74 1.57
CA ALA A 23 -6.02 -6.25 2.12
C ALA A 23 -5.28 -5.20 2.96
N ILE A 24 -5.19 -3.95 2.47
CA ILE A 24 -4.60 -2.83 3.22
C ILE A 24 -5.38 -2.61 4.52
N THR A 25 -6.71 -2.51 4.45
CA THR A 25 -7.56 -2.35 5.65
C THR A 25 -7.40 -3.48 6.66
N LEU A 26 -7.25 -4.73 6.19
CA LEU A 26 -7.00 -5.88 7.06
C LEU A 26 -5.65 -5.75 7.78
N VAL A 27 -4.59 -5.39 7.04
CA VAL A 27 -3.24 -5.23 7.57
C VAL A 27 -3.13 -4.06 8.55
N GLU A 28 -3.85 -2.97 8.33
CA GLU A 28 -3.87 -1.80 9.21
C GLU A 28 -4.77 -1.97 10.45
N SER A 29 -5.56 -3.04 10.52
CA SER A 29 -6.52 -3.23 11.59
C SER A 29 -5.85 -3.57 12.93
N THR A 30 -6.31 -2.94 14.00
CA THR A 30 -5.84 -3.19 15.38
C THR A 30 -6.50 -4.39 16.05
N ARG A 31 -7.57 -4.95 15.45
CA ARG A 31 -8.33 -6.06 16.02
C ARG A 31 -7.49 -7.34 16.13
N PRO A 32 -7.56 -8.10 17.24
CA PRO A 32 -6.75 -9.31 17.43
C PRO A 32 -7.00 -10.42 16.38
N ASP A 33 -8.26 -10.60 15.96
CA ASP A 33 -8.66 -11.59 14.96
C ASP A 33 -8.15 -11.24 13.55
N HIS A 34 -8.07 -9.95 13.23
CA HIS A 34 -7.50 -9.48 11.97
C HIS A 34 -5.98 -9.64 11.91
N ARG A 35 -5.28 -9.57 13.05
CA ARG A 35 -3.82 -9.70 13.08
C ARG A 35 -3.34 -11.07 12.57
N SER A 36 -3.97 -12.16 13.00
CA SER A 36 -3.60 -13.50 12.52
C SER A 36 -3.91 -13.68 11.02
N GLN A 37 -5.04 -13.15 10.56
CA GLN A 37 -5.42 -13.14 9.15
C GLN A 37 -4.46 -12.30 8.28
N ALA A 38 -3.99 -11.16 8.80
CA ALA A 38 -3.04 -10.29 8.12
C ALA A 38 -1.67 -10.97 7.96
N VAL A 39 -1.19 -11.70 8.97
CA VAL A 39 0.05 -12.49 8.88
C VAL A 39 -0.07 -13.56 7.79
N ASP A 40 -1.14 -14.38 7.81
CA ASP A 40 -1.39 -15.41 6.77
C ASP A 40 -1.48 -14.78 5.37
N LEU A 41 -2.13 -13.62 5.23
CA LEU A 41 -2.19 -12.88 3.96
C LEU A 41 -0.80 -12.44 3.48
N LEU A 42 0.02 -11.85 4.36
CA LEU A 42 1.34 -11.34 4.04
C LEU A 42 2.31 -12.48 3.65
N GLU A 43 2.26 -13.61 4.37
CA GLU A 43 3.06 -14.80 4.04
C GLU A 43 2.75 -15.32 2.63
N ARG A 44 1.47 -15.38 2.26
CA ARG A 44 1.05 -15.79 0.90
C ARG A 44 1.51 -14.82 -0.18
N LEU A 45 1.52 -13.53 0.11
CA LEU A 45 1.93 -12.49 -0.85
C LEU A 45 3.46 -12.33 -0.93
N ALA A 46 4.22 -12.81 0.06
CA ALA A 46 5.67 -12.62 0.15
C ALA A 46 6.40 -13.14 -1.10
N ALA A 47 6.00 -14.30 -1.62
CA ALA A 47 6.60 -14.90 -2.82
C ALA A 47 6.42 -14.07 -4.10
N ALA A 48 5.39 -13.23 -4.16
CA ALA A 48 5.11 -12.35 -5.30
C ALA A 48 5.71 -10.94 -5.13
N SER A 49 6.27 -10.62 -3.96
CA SER A 49 6.84 -9.31 -3.63
C SER A 49 8.22 -9.09 -4.26
N GLY A 50 8.77 -7.88 -4.12
CA GLY A 50 10.13 -7.52 -4.54
C GLY A 50 10.30 -7.21 -6.04
N LYS A 51 9.27 -7.42 -6.87
CA LYS A 51 9.29 -7.13 -8.31
C LYS A 51 8.92 -5.66 -8.63
N SER A 52 9.41 -4.72 -7.84
CA SER A 52 9.15 -3.28 -8.02
C SER A 52 10.32 -2.42 -7.54
N VAL A 53 10.47 -1.23 -8.15
CA VAL A 53 11.39 -0.19 -7.68
C VAL A 53 10.72 0.58 -6.52
N ARG A 54 11.45 0.80 -5.43
CA ARG A 54 10.98 1.54 -4.25
C ARG A 54 11.81 2.82 -4.09
N LEU A 55 11.17 3.97 -4.27
CA LEU A 55 11.79 5.29 -4.18
C LEU A 55 11.25 6.06 -2.98
N GLY A 56 12.14 6.55 -2.12
CA GLY A 56 11.81 7.49 -1.05
C GLY A 56 11.94 8.93 -1.55
N ILE A 57 10.89 9.74 -1.35
CA ILE A 57 10.90 11.17 -1.69
C ILE A 57 10.70 11.97 -0.40
N THR A 58 11.62 12.88 -0.12
CA THR A 58 11.60 13.76 1.06
C THR A 58 11.89 15.20 0.66
N GLY A 59 11.69 16.14 1.58
CA GLY A 59 11.93 17.57 1.37
C GLY A 59 11.15 18.43 2.36
N ILE A 60 11.63 19.65 2.58
CA ILE A 60 11.02 20.62 3.50
C ILE A 60 9.57 20.97 3.11
N PRO A 61 8.72 21.43 4.04
CA PRO A 61 7.41 22.01 3.70
C PRO A 61 7.55 23.09 2.62
N GLY A 62 6.65 23.10 1.63
CA GLY A 62 6.70 24.06 0.51
C GLY A 62 7.68 23.72 -0.62
N ALA A 63 8.52 22.67 -0.52
CA ALA A 63 9.49 22.30 -1.57
C ALA A 63 8.89 21.75 -2.89
N GLY A 64 7.57 21.80 -3.08
CA GLY A 64 6.93 21.30 -4.31
C GLY A 64 6.85 19.77 -4.42
N LYS A 65 7.02 19.02 -3.33
CA LYS A 65 7.01 17.54 -3.32
C LYS A 65 5.77 16.94 -4.00
N SER A 66 4.58 17.43 -3.67
CA SER A 66 3.33 16.90 -4.23
C SER A 66 3.25 17.11 -5.73
N THR A 67 3.63 18.30 -6.21
CA THR A 67 3.70 18.64 -7.63
C THR A 67 4.72 17.75 -8.36
N PHE A 68 5.87 17.50 -7.74
CA PHE A 68 6.86 16.59 -8.30
C PHE A 68 6.34 15.15 -8.39
N ILE A 69 5.75 14.63 -7.32
CA ILE A 69 5.20 13.25 -7.27
C ILE A 69 4.12 13.07 -8.34
N GLU A 70 3.25 14.05 -8.52
CA GLU A 70 2.21 14.04 -9.57
C GLU A 70 2.82 13.99 -10.97
N ALA A 71 3.69 14.96 -11.30
CA ALA A 71 4.32 15.03 -12.62
C ALA A 71 5.17 13.78 -12.93
N PHE A 72 5.93 13.30 -11.95
CA PHE A 72 6.74 12.09 -12.08
C PHE A 72 5.88 10.83 -12.24
N GLY A 73 4.80 10.72 -11.47
CA GLY A 73 3.85 9.61 -11.59
C GLY A 73 3.15 9.57 -12.96
N LEU A 74 2.72 10.73 -13.47
CA LEU A 74 2.14 10.86 -14.81
C LEU A 74 3.14 10.47 -15.90
N HIS A 75 4.40 10.90 -15.77
CA HIS A 75 5.45 10.50 -16.70
C HIS A 75 5.65 8.97 -16.71
N LEU A 76 5.81 8.35 -15.54
CA LEU A 76 6.01 6.90 -15.42
C LEU A 76 4.82 6.09 -15.94
N THR A 77 3.59 6.54 -15.66
CA THR A 77 2.38 5.89 -16.18
C THR A 77 2.26 6.06 -17.70
N GLY A 78 2.70 7.20 -18.25
CA GLY A 78 2.84 7.42 -19.69
C GLY A 78 3.84 6.47 -20.36
N LEU A 79 4.85 5.99 -19.63
CA LEU A 79 5.79 4.95 -20.06
C LEU A 79 5.25 3.51 -19.84
N GLY A 80 4.00 3.36 -19.39
CA GLY A 80 3.37 2.05 -19.16
C GLY A 80 3.69 1.42 -17.80
N HIS A 81 4.36 2.13 -16.88
CA HIS A 81 4.58 1.64 -15.53
C HIS A 81 3.31 1.75 -14.67
N ARG A 82 3.16 0.80 -13.73
CA ARG A 82 2.15 0.88 -12.67
C ARG A 82 2.76 1.54 -11.45
N VAL A 83 2.19 2.67 -11.04
CA VAL A 83 2.71 3.50 -9.95
C VAL A 83 1.79 3.42 -8.74
N ALA A 84 2.38 3.30 -7.55
CA ALA A 84 1.71 3.44 -6.27
C ALA A 84 2.47 4.49 -5.43
N VAL A 85 1.72 5.32 -4.70
CA VAL A 85 2.27 6.33 -3.80
C VAL A 85 1.79 6.01 -2.38
N LEU A 86 2.74 5.83 -1.46
CA LEU A 86 2.46 5.65 -0.04
C LEU A 86 2.98 6.88 0.71
N ALA A 87 2.07 7.61 1.36
CA ALA A 87 2.43 8.72 2.23
C ALA A 87 2.78 8.20 3.62
N VAL A 88 3.88 8.69 4.19
CA VAL A 88 4.29 8.41 5.57
C VAL A 88 4.27 9.73 6.34
N ASP A 89 3.34 9.87 7.27
CA ASP A 89 3.22 11.04 8.13
C ASP A 89 3.51 10.66 9.61
N PRO A 90 4.68 11.01 10.15
CA PRO A 90 5.05 10.69 11.53
C PRO A 90 4.20 11.44 12.58
N SER A 91 3.43 12.46 12.21
CA SER A 91 2.62 13.26 13.15
C SER A 91 1.33 12.57 13.63
N SER A 92 1.00 11.41 13.06
CA SER A 92 -0.32 10.77 13.15
C SER A 92 -0.77 10.15 14.51
N PRO A 93 -0.02 10.11 15.63
CA PRO A 93 -0.63 9.70 16.90
C PRO A 93 -0.80 10.81 17.95
N ARG A 94 -0.41 12.08 17.71
CA ARG A 94 -0.32 13.07 18.80
C ARG A 94 -1.32 14.22 18.82
N THR A 95 -2.19 14.36 17.84
CA THR A 95 -3.31 15.31 17.93
C THR A 95 -4.51 14.68 17.26
N GLY A 96 -5.50 14.28 18.07
CA GLY A 96 -6.85 14.04 17.55
C GLY A 96 -7.19 15.23 16.66
N GLY A 97 -7.53 14.94 15.40
CA GLY A 97 -7.54 15.90 14.30
C GLY A 97 -8.16 17.24 14.65
N SER A 98 -7.60 18.29 14.06
CA SER A 98 -8.27 19.60 14.03
C SER A 98 -9.54 19.53 13.19
#